data_AF-A0A8T4SK35-F1
#
_entry.id   AF-A0A8T4SK35-F1
#
_cell.length_a   1.000
_cell.length_b   1.000
_cell.length_c   1.000
_cell.angle_alpha   90.00
_cell.angle_beta   90.00
_cell.angle_gamma   90.00
#
_symmetry.space_group_name_H-M   'P 1'
#
loop_
_entity.id
_entity.type
_entity.pdbx_description
1 polymer ?
#
loop_
_entity_poly.entity_id
_entity_poly.type
_entity_poly.pdbx_seq_one_letter_code
_entity_poly.pdbx_strand_id
1 'polypeptide(L)' 'MKKTQKNILAVAGVISTVLGIMGAVPAFLQEKFGIATGAVILVVAGLVLIAIAFGD' A
#
# COMPACT_ATOMS: atom_id res chain seq x y z
N MET A 1 -18.63 -13.45 9.90
CA MET A 1 -18.50 -12.60 8.68
C MET A 1 -17.98 -13.48 7.55
N LYS A 2 -18.74 -13.63 6.46
CA LYS A 2 -18.38 -14.54 5.35
C LYS A 2 -17.02 -14.09 4.78
N LYS A 3 -16.08 -15.02 4.64
CA LYS A 3 -14.68 -14.79 4.21
C LYS A 3 -14.57 -13.77 3.04
N THR A 4 -15.52 -13.82 2.11
CA THR A 4 -15.66 -12.92 0.96
C THR A 4 -15.70 -11.42 1.32
N GLN A 5 -16.38 -11.02 2.40
CA GLN A 5 -16.47 -9.60 2.78
C GLN A 5 -15.16 -9.08 3.41
N LYS A 6 -14.42 -9.93 4.13
CA LYS A 6 -13.10 -9.58 4.66
C LYS A 6 -12.10 -9.35 3.54
N ASN A 7 -12.12 -10.18 2.49
CA ASN A 7 -11.21 -10.05 1.36
C ASN A 7 -11.50 -8.78 0.54
N ILE A 8 -12.77 -8.42 0.33
CA ILE A 8 -13.13 -7.18 -0.37
C ILE A 8 -12.67 -5.94 0.42
N LEU A 9 -12.82 -5.94 1.75
CA LEU A 9 -12.34 -4.86 2.61
C LEU A 9 -10.81 -4.76 2.61
N ALA A 10 -10.10 -5.89 2.66
CA ALA A 10 -8.65 -5.91 2.59
C ALA A 10 -8.13 -5.37 1.24
N VAL A 11 -8.74 -5.80 0.13
CA VAL A 11 -8.40 -5.32 -1.21
C VAL A 11 -8.67 -3.82 -1.35
N ALA A 12 -9.82 -3.33 -0.86
CA ALA A 12 -10.14 -1.91 -0.89
C ALA A 12 -9.14 -1.06 -0.07
N GLY A 13 -8.69 -1.57 1.08
CA GLY A 13 -7.68 -0.92 1.92
C GLY A 13 -6.29 -0.86 1.25
N VAL A 14 -5.90 -1.93 0.56
CA VAL A 14 -4.64 -1.96 -0.20
C VAL A 14 -4.71 -0.95 -1.35
N ILE A 15 -5.80 -0.92 -2.11
CA ILE A 15 -5.98 0.01 -3.23
C ILE A 15 -5.96 1.48 -2.76
N SER A 16 -6.66 1.82 -1.68
CA SER A 16 -6.67 3.20 -1.16
C SER A 16 -5.30 3.64 -0.69
N THR A 17 -4.54 2.74 -0.06
CA THR A 17 -3.20 3.06 0.45
C THR A 17 -2.21 3.24 -0.70
N VAL A 18 -2.28 2.40 -1.75
CA VAL A 18 -1.45 2.56 -2.96
C VAL A 18 -1.75 3.89 -3.66
N LEU A 19 -3.02 4.27 -3.81
CA LEU A 19 -3.40 5.55 -4.41
C LEU A 19 -2.92 6.75 -3.59
N GLY A 20 -3.05 6.70 -2.26
CA GLY A 20 -2.55 7.75 -1.36
C GLY A 20 -1.03 7.91 -1.44
N ILE A 21 -0.32 6.78 -1.52
CA ILE A 21 1.13 6.75 -1.71
C ILE A 21 1.53 7.35 -3.06
N MET A 22 0.86 6.97 -4.15
CA MET A 22 1.15 7.51 -5.49
C MET A 22 0.95 9.02 -5.57
N GLY A 23 0.03 9.60 -4.79
CA GLY A 23 -0.13 11.05 -4.68
C GLY A 23 0.98 11.75 -3.88
N ALA A 24 1.57 11.07 -2.90
CA ALA A 24 2.60 11.63 -2.03
C ALA A 24 4.04 11.46 -2.58
N VAL A 25 4.32 10.39 -3.33
CA VAL A 25 5.65 10.10 -3.91
C VAL A 25 6.21 11.24 -4.78
N PRO A 26 5.44 11.92 -5.65
CA PRO A 26 5.95 13.02 -6.46
C PRO A 26 6.49 14.18 -5.60
N ALA A 27 5.83 14.47 -4.47
CA ALA A 27 6.28 15.50 -3.53
C ALA A 27 7.60 15.10 -2.85
N PHE A 28 7.75 13.83 -2.44
CA PHE A 28 8.99 13.33 -1.84
C PHE A 28 10.17 13.26 -2.82
N LEU A 29 9.90 13.00 -4.10
CA LEU A 29 10.93 12.98 -5.15
C LEU A 29 11.46 14.38 -5.47
N GLN A 30 10.62 15.41 -5.42
CA GLN A 30 11.04 16.80 -5.67
C GLN A 30 12.02 17.31 -4.61
N GLU A 31 11.83 16.92 -3.35
CA GLU A 31 12.69 17.36 -2.24
C GLU A 31 13.90 16.45 -1.97
N LYS A 32 14.19 15.49 -2.88
CA LYS A 32 15.30 14.53 -2.77
C LYS A 32 15.31 13.72 -1.46
N PHE A 33 14.14 13.41 -0.90
CA PHE A 33 14.05 12.52 0.26
C PHE A 33 14.16 11.05 -0.16
N GLY A 34 15.37 10.61 -0.54
CA GLY A 34 15.63 9.22 -0.92
C GLY A 34 15.22 8.20 0.16
N ILE A 35 15.32 8.59 1.45
CA ILE A 35 14.89 7.78 2.59
C ILE A 35 13.36 7.65 2.64
N ALA A 36 12.62 8.74 2.38
CA ALA A 36 11.16 8.71 2.38
C ALA A 36 10.63 7.84 1.22
N THR A 37 11.22 7.96 0.04
CA THR A 37 10.89 7.10 -1.11
C THR A 37 11.15 5.62 -0.79
N GLY A 38 12.27 5.30 -0.14
CA GLY A 38 12.57 3.93 0.29
C GLY A 38 11.57 3.38 1.31
N ALA A 39 11.20 4.20 2.29
CA ALA A 39 10.18 3.84 3.29
C ALA A 39 8.82 3.56 2.64
N VAL A 40 8.43 4.37 1.65
CA VAL A 40 7.19 4.18 0.89
C VAL A 40 7.20 2.84 0.13
N ILE A 41 8.29 2.49 -0.53
CA ILE A 41 8.41 1.21 -1.26
C ILE A 41 8.27 0.02 -0.29
N LEU A 42 8.88 0.11 0.90
CA LEU A 42 8.75 -0.88 1.97
C LEU A 42 7.31 -1.04 2.46
N VAL A 43 6.58 0.07 2.62
CA VAL A 43 5.16 0.05 3.00
C VAL A 43 4.31 -0.63 1.93
N VAL A 44 4.54 -0.31 0.64
CA VAL A 44 3.83 -0.96 -0.47
C VAL A 44 4.12 -2.47 -0.50
N ALA A 45 5.39 -2.87 -0.37
CA ALA A 45 5.77 -4.28 -0.33
C ALA A 45 5.10 -5.03 0.85
N GLY A 46 5.03 -4.41 2.03
CA GLY A 46 4.33 -4.96 3.19
C GLY A 46 2.84 -5.15 2.96
N LEU A 47 2.18 -4.17 2.32
CA LEU A 47 0.76 -4.26 1.96
C LEU A 47 0.48 -5.37 0.95
N VAL A 48 1.37 -5.57 -0.03
CA VAL A 48 1.25 -6.67 -1.00
C VAL A 48 1.38 -8.02 -0.30
N LEU A 49 2.34 -8.18 0.62
CA LEU A 49 2.48 -9.41 1.42
C LEU A 49 1.24 -9.68 2.26
N ILE A 50 0.67 -8.65 2.88
CA ILE A 50 -0.58 -8.75 3.64
C ILE A 50 -1.73 -9.16 2.70
N ALA A 51 -1.83 -8.55 1.51
CA ALA A 51 -2.85 -8.89 0.53
C ALA A 51 -2.77 -10.36 0.08
N ILE A 52 -1.55 -10.88 -0.13
CA ILE A 52 -1.30 -12.30 -0.45
C ILE A 52 -1.74 -13.19 0.73
N ALA A 53 -1.36 -12.83 1.95
CA ALA A 53 -1.71 -13.60 3.15
C ALA A 53 -3.23 -13.65 3.48
N PHE A 54 -4.02 -12.70 2.96
CA PHE A 54 -5.49 -12.72 3.06
C PHE A 54 -6.17 -13.30 1.81
N GLY A 55 -5.45 -13.41 0.69
CA GLY A 55 -5.93 -13.91 -0.60
C GLY A 55 -5.86 -15.44 -0.72
N ASP A 56 -4.85 -16.06 -0.11
CA ASP A 56 -4.79 -17.51 0.21
C ASP A 56 -5.73 -17.87 1.39
#